data_AF-A0A6M1TBS1-F1
#
_entry.id   AF-A0A6M1TBS1-F1
#
_cell.length_a   1.000
_cell.length_b   1.000
_cell.length_c   1.000
_cell.angle_alpha   90.00
_cell.angle_beta   90.00
_cell.angle_gamma   90.00
#
_symmetry.space_group_name_H-M   'P 1'
#
loop_
_entity.id
_entity.type
_entity.pdbx_description
1 polymer ?
#
loop_
_entity_poly.entity_id
_entity_poly.type
_entity_poly.pdbx_seq_one_letter_code
_entity_poly.pdbx_strand_id
1 'polypeptide(L)'
;MRKPVQIILGVLTFLPFIIILAAIGFGVYKALDIFLSPEGVNPFLLFAYFGYAIQFLLFYSLFYLALGIYYLIHIIRNPLFDTEKKGLWIVVIIALNGLAMPAYWYMHIWNTTPVSNSNYYTRYESGTES
;
A
#
# COMPACT_ATOMS: atom_id res chain seq x y z
N MET A 1 5.85 -15.94 6.87
CA MET A 1 5.33 -15.02 7.91
C MET A 1 4.13 -15.66 8.62
N ARG A 2 3.82 -15.24 9.86
CA ARG A 2 2.60 -15.68 10.56
C ARG A 2 1.37 -15.02 9.91
N LYS A 3 0.25 -15.74 9.84
CA LYS A 3 -1.04 -15.27 9.29
C LYS A 3 -1.50 -13.89 9.80
N PRO A 4 -1.49 -13.57 11.11
CA PRO A 4 -1.90 -12.25 11.60
C PRO A 4 -1.03 -11.11 11.07
N VAL A 5 0.28 -11.35 10.88
CA VAL A 5 1.19 -10.35 10.31
C VAL A 5 0.81 -10.03 8.87
N GLN A 6 0.44 -11.06 8.07
CA GLN A 6 -0.01 -10.87 6.70
C GLN A 6 -1.28 -10.01 6.64
N ILE A 7 -2.25 -10.27 7.53
CA ILE A 7 -3.50 -9.50 7.61
C ILE A 7 -3.24 -8.05 7.99
N ILE A 8 -2.46 -7.81 9.06
CA ILE A 8 -2.12 -6.45 9.52
C ILE A 8 -1.44 -5.69 8.39
N LEU A 9 -0.48 -6.31 7.70
CA LEU A 9 0.22 -5.67 6.61
C LEU A 9 -0.72 -5.32 5.45
N GLY A 10 -1.67 -6.21 5.15
CA GLY A 10 -2.70 -5.96 4.16
C GLY A 10 -3.55 -4.75 4.52
N VAL A 11 -4.09 -4.72 5.74
CA VAL A 11 -4.87 -3.56 6.24
C VAL A 11 -4.06 -2.27 6.13
N LEU A 12 -2.80 -2.26 6.58
CA LEU A 12 -1.92 -1.10 6.48
C LEU A 12 -1.65 -0.66 5.03
N THR A 13 -1.65 -1.60 4.09
CA THR A 13 -1.40 -1.33 2.66
C THR A 13 -2.62 -0.77 1.94
N PHE A 14 -3.83 -1.17 2.36
CA PHE A 14 -5.08 -0.62 1.83
C PHE A 14 -5.52 0.66 2.54
N LEU A 15 -5.04 0.91 3.76
CA LEU A 15 -5.39 2.08 4.55
C LEU A 15 -5.19 3.43 3.82
N PRO A 16 -4.10 3.68 3.08
CA PRO A 16 -3.91 4.91 2.32
C PRO A 16 -5.06 5.20 1.33
N PHE A 17 -5.59 4.16 0.68
CA PHE A 17 -6.70 4.31 -0.27
C PHE A 17 -8.02 4.65 0.43
N ILE A 18 -8.30 4.00 1.56
CA ILE A 18 -9.48 4.30 2.39
C ILE A 18 -9.41 5.76 2.86
N ILE A 19 -8.23 6.19 3.29
CA ILE A 19 -7.99 7.57 3.74
C ILE A 19 -8.21 8.57 2.59
N ILE A 20 -7.68 8.29 1.39
CA ILE A 20 -7.89 9.16 0.21
C ILE A 20 -9.39 9.24 -0.14
N LEU A 21 -10.10 8.11 -0.17
CA LEU A 21 -11.54 8.11 -0.46
C LEU A 21 -12.34 8.89 0.58
N ALA A 22 -12.00 8.74 1.87
CA ALA A 22 -12.62 9.51 2.94
C ALA A 22 -12.32 11.01 2.81
N ALA A 23 -11.09 11.38 2.47
CA ALA A 23 -10.69 12.77 2.25
C ALA A 23 -11.41 13.40 1.06
N ILE A 24 -11.57 12.67 -0.05
CA ILE A 24 -12.36 13.10 -1.21
C ILE A 24 -13.82 13.30 -0.80
N GLY A 25 -14.43 12.32 -0.12
CA GLY A 25 -15.81 12.41 0.35
C GLY A 25 -16.03 13.61 1.28
N PHE A 26 -15.11 13.83 2.22
CA PHE A 26 -15.14 14.99 3.12
C PHE A 26 -14.97 16.31 2.36
N GLY A 27 -14.06 16.36 1.37
CA GLY A 27 -13.85 17.52 0.52
C GLY A 27 -15.09 17.88 -0.29
N VAL A 28 -15.76 16.88 -0.90
CA VAL A 28 -17.03 17.07 -1.61
C VAL A 28 -18.11 17.57 -0.68
N TYR A 29 -18.27 16.96 0.50
CA TYR A 29 -19.22 17.42 1.51
C TYR A 29 -18.99 18.89 1.87
N LYS A 30 -17.75 19.29 2.12
CA LYS A 30 -17.40 20.68 2.46
C LYS A 30 -17.55 21.66 1.30
N ALA A 31 -17.27 21.23 0.07
CA ALA A 31 -17.49 22.05 -1.11
C ALA A 31 -18.99 22.33 -1.32
N LEU A 32 -19.85 21.34 -1.09
CA LEU A 32 -21.31 21.50 -1.16
C LEU A 32 -21.83 22.41 -0.05
N ASP A 33 -21.36 22.23 1.19
CA ASP A 33 -21.68 23.09 2.34
C ASP A 33 -21.37 24.56 2.04
N ILE A 34 -20.18 24.84 1.50
CA ILE A 34 -19.74 26.18 1.09
C ILE A 34 -20.58 26.73 -0.08
N PHE A 35 -20.88 25.91 -1.09
CA PHE A 35 -21.60 26.38 -2.28
C PHE A 35 -23.08 26.69 -1.98
N LEU A 36 -23.67 25.97 -1.03
CA LEU A 36 -25.08 26.10 -0.63
C LEU A 36 -25.26 27.02 0.58
N SER A 37 -24.20 27.49 1.23
CA SER A 37 -24.31 28.33 2.43
C SER A 37 -24.86 29.72 2.07
N PRO A 38 -25.97 30.15 2.71
CA PRO A 38 -26.50 31.51 2.53
C PRO A 38 -25.55 32.59 3.09
N GLU A 39 -24.74 32.19 4.07
CA GLU A 39 -23.70 33.01 4.68
C GLU A 39 -22.41 32.79 3.89
N GLY A 40 -21.79 33.89 3.42
CA GLY A 40 -20.54 33.82 2.65
C GLY A 40 -19.42 33.11 3.41
N VAL A 41 -18.44 32.59 2.67
CA VAL A 41 -17.34 31.80 3.24
C VAL A 41 -16.41 32.67 4.10
N ASN A 42 -16.18 32.27 5.35
CA ASN A 42 -15.17 32.89 6.20
C ASN A 42 -13.75 32.47 5.74
N PRO A 43 -12.91 33.39 5.22
CA PRO A 43 -11.58 33.04 4.72
C PRO A 43 -10.66 32.46 5.81
N PHE A 44 -10.84 32.92 7.06
CA PHE A 44 -10.03 32.49 8.20
C PHE A 44 -10.28 31.02 8.56
N LEU A 45 -11.52 30.56 8.43
CA LEU A 45 -11.89 29.15 8.64
C LEU A 45 -11.27 28.26 7.56
N LEU A 46 -11.25 28.73 6.31
CA LEU A 46 -10.62 28.02 5.20
C LEU A 46 -9.11 27.86 5.42
N PHE A 47 -8.42 28.91 5.85
CA PHE A 47 -7.00 28.85 6.22
C PHE A 47 -6.72 27.88 7.37
N ALA A 48 -7.59 27.82 8.38
CA ALA A 48 -7.45 26.87 9.48
C ALA A 48 -7.50 25.41 8.98
N TYR A 49 -8.38 25.08 8.03
CA TYR A 49 -8.44 23.75 7.42
C TYR A 49 -7.15 23.38 6.65
N PHE A 50 -6.53 24.34 5.97
CA PHE A 50 -5.24 24.10 5.30
C PHE A 50 -4.12 23.76 6.30
N GLY A 51 -4.13 24.35 7.50
CA GLY A 51 -3.19 24.00 8.56
C GLY A 51 -3.23 22.51 8.91
N TYR A 52 -4.44 21.99 9.18
CA TYR A 52 -4.68 20.57 9.47
C TYR A 52 -4.32 19.67 8.29
N ALA A 53 -4.61 20.11 7.06
CA ALA A 53 -4.29 19.35 5.86
C ALA A 53 -2.77 19.14 5.69
N ILE A 54 -1.95 20.14 6.01
CA ILE A 54 -0.49 20.03 5.91
C ILE A 54 0.05 18.96 6.86
N GLN A 55 -0.36 18.98 8.14
CA GLN A 55 0.11 18.01 9.12
C GLN A 55 -0.33 16.59 8.71
N PHE A 56 -1.57 16.45 8.27
CA PHE A 56 -2.11 15.19 7.77
C PHE A 56 -1.33 14.66 6.55
N LEU A 57 -1.05 15.51 5.56
CA LEU A 57 -0.24 15.13 4.39
C LEU A 57 1.17 14.69 4.78
N LEU A 58 1.76 15.35 5.78
CA LEU A 58 3.09 15.00 6.28
C LEU A 58 3.07 13.63 6.98
N PHE A 59 2.10 13.36 7.85
CA PHE A 59 1.92 12.03 8.44
C PHE A 59 1.66 10.95 7.39
N TYR A 60 0.79 11.24 6.42
CA TYR A 60 0.48 10.32 5.32
C TYR A 60 1.72 9.98 4.51
N SER A 61 2.52 10.98 4.12
CA SER A 61 3.73 10.77 3.34
C SER A 61 4.80 9.97 4.09
N LEU A 62 5.00 10.23 5.38
CA LEU A 62 5.92 9.46 6.22
C LEU A 62 5.46 8.00 6.39
N PHE A 63 4.16 7.80 6.64
CA PHE A 63 3.59 6.46 6.74
C PHE A 63 3.76 5.69 5.42
N TYR A 64 3.44 6.34 4.31
CA TYR A 64 3.54 5.74 2.98
C TYR A 64 4.99 5.42 2.59
N LEU A 65 5.93 6.30 2.94
CA LEU A 65 7.36 6.08 2.75
C LEU A 65 7.86 4.89 3.57
N ALA A 66 7.47 4.78 4.85
CA ALA A 66 7.82 3.66 5.70
C ALA A 66 7.29 2.34 5.13
N LEU A 67 6.06 2.35 4.59
CA LEU A 67 5.47 1.20 3.92
C LEU A 67 6.29 0.81 2.67
N GLY A 68 6.66 1.78 1.84
CA GLY A 68 7.47 1.54 0.65
C GLY A 68 8.84 0.96 0.97
N ILE A 69 9.54 1.51 1.97
CA ILE A 69 10.82 0.98 2.44
C ILE A 69 10.67 -0.48 2.90
N TYR A 70 9.61 -0.78 3.64
CA TYR A 70 9.32 -2.16 4.06
C TYR A 70 9.18 -3.11 2.86
N TYR A 71 8.39 -2.74 1.84
CA TYR A 71 8.20 -3.59 0.67
C TYR A 71 9.48 -3.77 -0.15
N LEU A 72 10.30 -2.72 -0.28
CA LEU A 72 11.60 -2.82 -0.95
C LEU A 72 12.54 -3.79 -0.22
N ILE A 73 12.63 -3.70 1.11
CA ILE A 73 13.42 -4.63 1.91
C ILE A 73 12.89 -6.06 1.75
N HIS A 74 11.56 -6.24 1.75
CA HIS A 74 10.94 -7.55 1.56
C HIS A 74 11.30 -8.14 0.18
N ILE A 75 11.26 -7.35 -0.89
CA ILE A 75 11.63 -7.78 -2.25
C ILE A 75 13.10 -8.22 -2.29
N ILE A 76 14.01 -7.39 -1.78
CA ILE A 76 15.45 -7.65 -1.84
C ILE A 76 15.81 -8.92 -1.06
N ARG A 77 15.19 -9.09 0.11
CA ARG A 77 15.43 -10.24 1.00
C ARG A 77 14.65 -11.49 0.63
N ASN A 78 13.75 -11.44 -0.36
CA ASN A 78 12.99 -12.62 -0.77
C ASN A 78 13.90 -13.61 -1.53
N PRO A 79 14.15 -14.82 -1.00
CA PRO A 79 15.00 -15.81 -1.67
C PRO A 79 14.32 -16.45 -2.88
N LEU A 80 12.99 -16.36 -3.00
CA LEU A 80 12.23 -16.94 -4.11
C LEU A 80 12.35 -16.12 -5.41
N PHE A 81 12.98 -14.95 -5.35
CA PHE A 81 13.13 -14.07 -6.49
C PHE A 81 14.55 -14.09 -7.03
N ASP A 82 14.66 -14.35 -8.32
CA ASP A 82 15.88 -14.12 -9.09
C ASP A 82 16.16 -12.61 -9.19
N THR A 83 17.41 -12.23 -9.48
CA THR A 83 17.85 -10.83 -9.57
C THR A 83 16.98 -10.00 -10.51
N GLU A 84 16.56 -10.57 -11.65
CA GLU A 84 15.67 -9.92 -12.62
C GLU A 84 14.28 -9.63 -12.03
N LYS A 85 13.68 -10.61 -11.33
CA LYS A 85 12.37 -10.44 -10.67
C LYS A 85 12.43 -9.39 -9.56
N LYS A 86 13.54 -9.33 -8.81
CA LYS A 86 13.75 -8.29 -7.79
C LYS A 86 13.79 -6.91 -8.44
N GLY A 87 14.59 -6.74 -9.49
CA GLY A 87 14.69 -5.49 -10.24
C GLY A 87 13.33 -5.05 -10.79
N LEU A 88 12.59 -5.96 -11.42
CA LEU A 88 11.25 -5.69 -11.96
C LEU A 88 10.31 -5.17 -10.87
N TRP A 89 10.22 -5.84 -9.73
CA TRP A 89 9.32 -5.43 -8.65
C TRP A 89 9.70 -4.10 -8.01
N ILE A 90 10.99 -3.81 -7.89
CA ILE A 90 11.47 -2.50 -7.41
C ILE A 90 11.01 -1.40 -8.38
N VAL A 91 11.20 -1.61 -9.69
CA VAL A 91 10.75 -0.66 -10.72
C VAL A 91 9.24 -0.49 -10.69
N VAL A 92 8.48 -1.58 -10.58
CA VAL A 92 7.01 -1.56 -10.50
C VAL A 92 6.54 -0.79 -9.26
N ILE A 93 7.17 -0.97 -8.10
CA ILE A 93 6.84 -0.20 -6.89
C ILE A 93 7.13 1.28 -7.07
N ILE A 94 8.24 1.65 -7.71
CA ILE A 94 8.56 3.07 -7.93
C ILE A 94 7.60 3.68 -8.96
N ALA A 95 7.32 2.97 -10.06
CA ALA A 95 6.52 3.46 -11.18
C ALA A 95 5.01 3.51 -10.89
N LEU A 96 4.45 2.45 -10.31
CA LEU A 96 3.01 2.37 -9.97
C LEU A 96 2.72 2.82 -8.54
N ASN A 97 3.77 3.06 -7.74
CA ASN A 97 3.69 3.68 -6.42
C ASN A 97 2.59 3.04 -5.55
N GLY A 98 1.55 3.82 -5.23
CA GLY A 98 0.34 3.42 -4.51
C GLY A 98 -0.13 2.01 -4.80
N LEU A 99 -0.28 1.69 -6.08
CA LEU A 99 -0.99 0.51 -6.56
C LEU A 99 -0.14 -0.77 -6.55
N ALA A 100 1.19 -0.64 -6.62
CA ALA A 100 2.07 -1.79 -6.65
C ALA A 100 2.13 -2.53 -5.31
N MET A 101 2.06 -1.81 -4.19
CA MET A 101 2.20 -2.41 -2.86
C MET A 101 1.04 -3.36 -2.51
N PRO A 102 -0.25 -3.01 -2.72
CA PRO A 102 -1.35 -3.95 -2.55
C PRO A 102 -1.26 -5.17 -3.48
N ALA A 103 -0.88 -4.96 -4.74
CA ALA A 103 -0.71 -6.05 -5.70
C ALA A 103 0.40 -7.02 -5.27
N TYR A 104 1.55 -6.47 -4.86
CA TYR A 104 2.66 -7.25 -4.33
C TYR A 104 2.26 -8.06 -3.08
N TRP A 105 1.56 -7.41 -2.15
CA TRP A 105 1.08 -8.05 -0.93
C TRP A 105 0.21 -9.26 -1.26
N TYR A 106 -0.77 -9.08 -2.13
CA TYR A 106 -1.69 -10.15 -2.53
C TYR A 106 -0.96 -11.31 -3.20
N MET A 107 -0.05 -11.03 -4.14
CA MET A 107 0.64 -12.05 -4.92
C MET A 107 1.71 -12.80 -4.12
N HIS A 108 2.46 -12.11 -3.27
CA HIS A 108 3.71 -12.66 -2.70
C HIS A 108 3.71 -12.81 -1.19
N ILE A 109 2.86 -12.06 -0.47
CA ILE A 109 2.77 -12.13 1.00
C ILE A 109 1.53 -12.93 1.43
N TRP A 110 0.38 -12.72 0.80
CA TRP A 110 -0.86 -13.42 1.13
C TRP A 110 -0.88 -14.87 0.61
N ASN A 111 -0.46 -15.07 -0.64
CA ASN A 111 -0.50 -16.37 -1.32
C ASN A 111 0.65 -17.33 -0.97
N THR A 112 1.59 -16.97 -0.09
CA THR A 112 2.67 -17.85 0.40
C THR A 112 2.20 -18.90 1.42
N THR A 113 0.96 -19.37 1.32
CA THR A 113 0.35 -20.35 2.24
C THR A 113 0.99 -21.74 2.00
N PRO A 114 1.25 -22.55 3.06
CA PRO A 114 2.12 -23.75 2.97
C PRO A 114 1.70 -24.83 1.96
N VAL A 115 0.45 -24.84 1.50
CA VAL A 115 -0.08 -25.81 0.54
C VAL A 115 0.63 -25.73 -0.82
N SER A 116 1.25 -24.59 -1.14
CA SER A 116 2.02 -24.45 -2.37
C SER A 116 3.44 -25.05 -2.28
N ASN A 117 3.99 -25.25 -1.07
CA ASN A 117 5.39 -25.67 -0.92
C ASN A 117 5.59 -27.18 -1.06
N SER A 118 4.58 -28.01 -0.81
CA SER A 118 4.72 -29.47 -0.98
C SER A 118 4.97 -29.86 -2.45
N ASN A 119 4.39 -29.11 -3.39
CA ASN A 119 4.49 -29.38 -4.83
C ASN A 119 5.80 -28.87 -5.44
N TYR A 120 6.47 -27.89 -4.81
CA TYR A 120 7.78 -27.44 -5.26
C TYR A 120 8.85 -28.47 -4.91
N TYR A 121 8.85 -29.03 -3.71
CA TYR A 121 9.83 -30.08 -3.34
C TYR A 121 9.64 -31.38 -4.13
N THR A 122 8.41 -31.82 -4.39
CA THR A 122 8.16 -33.02 -5.20
C THR A 122 8.57 -32.87 -6.67
N ARG A 123 8.51 -31.66 -7.24
CA ARG A 123 8.88 -31.44 -8.64
C ARG A 123 10.39 -31.48 -8.87
N TYR A 124 11.20 -31.03 -7.92
CA TYR A 124 12.66 -31.08 -8.02
C TYR A 124 13.22 -32.49 -7.80
N GLU A 125 12.60 -33.30 -6.94
CA GLU A 125 12.99 -34.72 -6.77
C GLU A 125 12.65 -35.57 -8.00
N SER A 126 11.52 -35.30 -8.68
CA SER A 126 11.13 -36.05 -9.88
C SER A 126 11.97 -35.76 -11.14
N GLY A 127 12.78 -34.70 -11.14
CA GLY A 127 13.57 -34.26 -12.29
C GLY A 127 15.02 -34.73 -12.29
N THR A 128 15.45 -35.42 -11.23
CA THR A 128 16.82 -35.96 -11.09
C THR A 128 16.90 -37.47 -11.32
N GLU A 129 15.77 -38.11 -11.63
CA GLU A 129 15.68 -39.51 -12.03
C GLU A 129 15.28 -39.61 -13.51
N SER A 130 16.18 -39.27 -14.43
CA SER A 130 16.07 -39.64 -15.84
C SER A 130 17.42 -39.67 -16.54
#